data_AF-X1L2T5-F1
#
_entry.id   AF-X1L2T5-F1
#
_cell.length_a   1.000
_cell.length_b   1.000
_cell.length_c   1.000
_cell.angle_alpha   90.00
_cell.angle_beta   90.00
_cell.angle_gamma   90.00
#
_symmetry.space_group_name_H-M   'P 1'
#
loop_
_entity.id
_entity.type
_entity.pdbx_description
1 polymer ?
#
loop_
_entity_poly.entity_id
_entity_poly.type
_entity_poly.pdbx_seq_one_letter_code
_entity_poly.pdbx_strand_id
1 'polypeptide(L)' 'MLKGKDIINTAQFSLQELDLIMNTAAGFEKRVKDGEVIKNMEGQVVAALFFEPSTRTRLSFETAANRLGARV' A
#
# COMPACT_ATOMS: atom_id res chain seq x y z
N MET A 1 11.33 9.37 4.36
CA MET A 1 10.27 10.31 4.77
C MET A 1 9.15 9.60 5.53
N LEU A 2 8.56 8.51 5.03
CA LEU A 2 7.38 7.88 5.67
C LEU A 2 7.67 6.65 6.56
N LYS A 3 8.94 6.22 6.69
CA LYS A 3 9.30 5.01 7.46
C LYS A 3 8.94 5.18 8.94
N GLY A 4 8.16 4.23 9.49
CA GLY A 4 7.74 4.23 10.89
C GLY A 4 6.60 5.20 11.23
N LYS A 5 5.98 5.83 10.22
CA LYS A 5 4.84 6.74 10.40
C LYS A 5 3.53 5.98 10.19
N ASP A 6 2.61 6.06 11.14
CA ASP A 6 1.25 5.55 10.99
C ASP A 6 0.43 6.42 10.02
N ILE A 7 -0.50 5.81 9.26
CA ILE A 7 -1.38 6.50 8.31
C ILE A 7 -2.80 6.53 8.87
N ILE A 8 -3.15 7.61 9.57
CA ILE A 8 -4.42 7.71 10.32
C ILE A 8 -5.38 8.71 9.68
N ASN A 9 -4.85 9.84 9.20
CA ASN A 9 -5.65 10.87 8.52
C ASN A 9 -4.86 11.49 7.36
N THR A 10 -5.53 12.21 6.46
CA THR A 10 -4.87 12.87 5.31
C THR A 10 -4.18 14.18 5.69
N ALA A 11 -4.64 14.87 6.74
CA ALA A 11 -4.11 16.14 7.20
C ALA A 11 -2.70 16.04 7.83
N GLN A 12 -2.24 14.82 8.17
CA GLN A 12 -0.92 14.56 8.74
C GLN A 12 0.24 14.70 7.74
N PHE A 13 -0.09 14.84 6.45
CA PHE A 13 0.89 14.85 5.37
C PHE A 13 1.15 16.26 4.87
N SER A 14 2.43 16.60 4.67
CA SER A 14 2.79 17.79 3.91
C SER A 14 2.49 17.59 2.42
N LEU A 15 2.43 18.68 1.65
CA LEU A 15 2.25 18.60 0.19
C LEU A 15 3.34 17.73 -0.47
N GLN A 16 4.58 17.83 0.00
CA GLN A 16 5.69 17.02 -0.52
C GLN A 16 5.52 15.53 -0.19
N GLU A 17 4.98 15.20 0.98
CA GLU A 17 4.67 13.81 1.34
C GLU A 17 3.51 13.26 0.50
N LEU A 18 2.49 14.08 0.22
CA LEU A 18 1.39 13.71 -0.66
C LEU A 18 1.89 13.47 -2.09
N ASP A 19 2.72 14.36 -2.63
CA ASP A 19 3.34 14.19 -3.94
C ASP A 19 4.17 12.90 -4.00
N LEU A 20 4.94 12.61 -2.94
CA LEU A 20 5.70 11.37 -2.82
C LEU A 20 4.77 10.14 -2.88
N ILE A 21 3.66 10.14 -2.13
CA ILE A 21 2.69 9.04 -2.12
C ILE A 21 2.08 8.85 -3.51
N MET A 22 1.62 9.93 -4.15
CA MET A 22 0.96 9.86 -5.46
C MET A 22 1.91 9.42 -6.57
N ASN A 23 3.14 9.96 -6.60
CA ASN A 23 4.15 9.55 -7.57
C ASN A 23 4.59 8.09 -7.37
N THR A 24 4.69 7.64 -6.11
CA THR A 24 4.99 6.24 -5.79
C THR A 24 3.87 5.33 -6.29
N ALA A 25 2.60 5.67 -6.03
CA ALA A 25 1.45 4.91 -6.49
C ALA A 25 1.41 4.79 -8.03
N ALA A 26 1.63 5.88 -8.75
CA ALA A 26 1.71 5.88 -10.22
C ALA A 26 2.85 4.99 -10.73
N GLY A 27 4.00 5.00 -10.06
CA GLY A 27 5.12 4.12 -10.37
C GLY A 27 4.78 2.63 -10.20
N PHE A 28 4.15 2.25 -9.10
CA PHE A 28 3.68 0.88 -8.90
C PHE A 28 2.61 0.46 -9.91
N GLU A 29 1.67 1.34 -10.24
CA GLU A 29 0.64 1.07 -11.24
C GLU A 29 1.26 0.76 -12.60
N LYS A 30 2.24 1.56 -13.05
CA LYS A 30 2.96 1.32 -14.29
C LYS A 30 3.68 -0.03 -14.28
N ARG A 31 4.46 -0.31 -13.24
CA ARG A 31 5.22 -1.57 -13.11
C ARG A 31 4.31 -2.81 -13.18
N VAL A 32 3.17 -2.75 -12.50
CA VAL A 32 2.16 -3.81 -12.56
C VAL A 32 1.57 -3.96 -13.96
N LYS A 33 1.25 -2.86 -14.64
CA LYS A 33 0.75 -2.88 -16.03
C LYS A 33 1.77 -3.48 -17.01
N ASP A 34 3.05 -3.25 -16.75
CA ASP A 34 4.16 -3.79 -17.54
C ASP A 34 4.44 -5.28 -17.20
N GLY A 35 3.67 -5.91 -16.31
CA GLY A 35 3.79 -7.32 -15.93
C GLY A 35 4.91 -7.62 -14.94
N GLU A 36 5.46 -6.60 -14.28
CA GLU A 36 6.55 -6.77 -13.32
C GLU A 36 6.09 -7.47 -12.03
N VAL A 37 6.88 -8.43 -11.56
CA VAL A 37 6.69 -9.08 -10.26
C VAL A 37 7.43 -8.28 -9.19
N ILE A 38 6.69 -7.71 -8.25
CA ILE A 38 7.24 -6.81 -7.24
C ILE A 38 7.32 -7.53 -5.88
N LYS A 39 8.50 -7.56 -5.27
CA LYS A 39 8.77 -8.34 -4.04
C LYS A 39 9.27 -7.49 -2.86
N ASN A 40 8.99 -6.19 -2.88
CA ASN A 40 9.51 -5.23 -1.90
C ASN A 40 9.14 -5.57 -0.43
N MET A 41 8.12 -6.38 -0.19
CA MET A 41 7.66 -6.79 1.13
C MET A 41 7.74 -8.32 1.33
N GLU A 42 8.58 -9.03 0.57
CA GLU A 42 8.78 -10.47 0.75
C GLU A 42 9.22 -10.80 2.19
N GLY A 43 8.56 -11.79 2.80
CA GLY A 43 8.78 -12.19 4.19
C GLY A 43 8.06 -11.32 5.24
N GLN A 44 7.36 -10.26 4.85
CA GLN A 44 6.55 -9.45 5.76
C GLN A 44 5.14 -10.05 5.93
N VAL A 45 4.51 -9.80 7.09
CA VAL A 45 3.13 -10.20 7.39
C VAL A 45 2.29 -8.95 7.65
N VAL A 46 1.10 -8.87 7.04
CA VAL A 46 0.15 -7.76 7.19
C VAL A 46 -1.13 -8.27 7.83
N ALA A 47 -1.46 -7.80 9.03
CA ALA A 47 -2.74 -8.13 9.67
C ALA A 47 -3.86 -7.21 9.15
N ALA A 48 -4.93 -7.79 8.61
CA ALA A 48 -6.10 -7.06 8.12
C ALA A 48 -7.27 -7.15 9.11
N LEU A 49 -7.38 -6.18 10.03
CA LEU A 49 -8.42 -6.14 11.06
C LEU A 49 -9.62 -5.27 10.59
N PHE A 50 -10.70 -5.92 10.16
CA PHE A 50 -11.96 -5.28 9.76
C PHE A 50 -13.10 -5.76 10.66
N PHE A 51 -13.60 -4.88 11.54
CA PHE A 51 -14.73 -5.18 12.44
C PHE A 51 -16.09 -4.95 11.78
N GLU A 52 -16.12 -4.14 10.72
CA GLU A 52 -17.28 -3.89 9.89
C GLU A 52 -17.02 -4.38 8.45
N PRO A 53 -18.03 -4.92 7.76
CA PRO A 53 -17.85 -5.44 6.41
C PRO A 53 -17.53 -4.31 5.41
N SER A 54 -16.38 -4.42 4.74
CA SER A 54 -16.00 -3.54 3.62
C SER A 54 -15.23 -4.30 2.55
N THR A 55 -15.93 -4.74 1.51
CA THR A 55 -15.35 -5.56 0.44
C THR A 55 -14.24 -4.83 -0.30
N ARG A 56 -14.50 -3.57 -0.71
CA ARG A 56 -13.56 -2.82 -1.53
C ARG A 56 -12.27 -2.50 -0.77
N THR A 57 -12.38 -2.03 0.46
CA THR A 57 -11.21 -1.65 1.25
C THR A 57 -10.41 -2.89 1.61
N ARG A 58 -11.05 -3.94 2.13
CA ARG A 58 -10.36 -5.18 2.50
C ARG A 58 -9.60 -5.76 1.32
N LEU A 59 -10.27 -6.00 0.19
CA LEU A 59 -9.61 -6.59 -0.98
C LEU A 59 -8.47 -5.71 -1.52
N SER A 60 -8.58 -4.39 -1.46
CA SER A 60 -7.49 -3.49 -1.85
C SER A 60 -6.24 -3.68 -0.98
N PHE A 61 -6.39 -3.73 0.34
CA PHE A 61 -5.26 -3.97 1.25
C PHE A 61 -4.66 -5.37 1.06
N GLU A 62 -5.50 -6.40 0.99
CA GLU A 62 -5.03 -7.78 0.83
C GLU A 62 -4.31 -7.99 -0.51
N THR A 63 -4.86 -7.43 -1.59
CA THR A 63 -4.26 -7.48 -2.92
C THR A 63 -2.93 -6.73 -2.98
N ALA A 64 -2.86 -5.54 -2.37
CA ALA A 64 -1.63 -4.76 -2.35
C ALA A 64 -0.51 -5.49 -1.61
N ALA A 65 -0.79 -6.07 -0.44
CA ALA A 65 0.17 -6.86 0.33
C ALA A 65 0.68 -8.06 -0.48
N ASN A 66 -0.23 -8.86 -1.04
CA ASN A 66 0.12 -10.03 -1.85
C ASN A 66 0.94 -9.66 -3.08
N ARG A 67 0.60 -8.56 -3.79
CA ARG A 67 1.34 -8.07 -4.97
C ARG A 67 2.74 -7.55 -4.65
N LEU A 68 3.02 -7.23 -3.39
CA LEU A 68 4.35 -6.82 -2.92
C LEU A 68 5.15 -7.99 -2.33
N GLY A 69 4.58 -9.20 -2.32
CA GLY A 69 5.20 -10.41 -1.77
C GLY A 69 4.98 -10.63 -0.28
N ALA A 70 4.18 -9.79 0.39
CA ALA A 70 3.81 -10.00 1.78
C ALA A 70 2.71 -11.07 1.90
N ARG A 71 2.57 -11.62 3.11
CA ARG A 71 1.45 -12.50 3.48
C ARG A 71 0.43 -11.73 4.30
N VAL A 72 -0.85 -11.94 4.02
CA VAL A 72 -1.99 -11.49 4.83
C VAL A 72 -2.53 -12.66 5.64
#